data_AF-A0A5J4FBH1-F1
#
_entry.id   AF-A0A5J4FBH1-F1
#
_cell.length_a   1.000
_cell.length_b   1.000
_cell.length_c   1.000
_cell.angle_alpha   90.00
_cell.angle_beta   90.00
_cell.angle_gamma   90.00
#
_symmetry.space_group_name_H-M   'P 1'
#
loop_
_entity.id
_entity.type
_entity.pdbx_description
1 polymer ?
#
loop_
_entity_poly.entity_id
_entity_poly.type
_entity_poly.pdbx_seq_one_letter_code
_entity_poly.pdbx_strand_id
1 'polypeptide(L)'
;MKGIQYIVDETGKKTAVVIDLKEWGQLWNEFYQNLLDRSPVNEDWINRSPFREKLDQALTWNANHPPQLSDLESLESKLENNE
;
A
#
# COMPACT_ATOMS: atom_id res chain seq x y z
N MET A 1 22.05 12.90 -14.08
CA MET A 1 21.49 13.13 -12.73
C MET A 1 21.79 11.89 -11.91
N LYS A 2 22.51 12.02 -10.79
CA LYS A 2 22.68 10.89 -9.87
C LYS A 2 21.33 10.60 -9.20
N GLY A 3 21.10 9.32 -8.90
CA GLY A 3 19.91 8.90 -8.17
C GLY A 3 18.57 8.97 -8.93
N ILE A 4 18.55 9.24 -10.24
CA ILE A 4 17.30 9.27 -11.04
C ILE A 4 17.42 8.30 -12.22
N GLN A 5 16.52 7.32 -12.29
CA GLN A 5 16.42 6.35 -13.38
C GLN A 5 15.02 6.41 -14.01
N TYR A 6 14.96 6.29 -15.33
CA TYR A 6 13.68 6.29 -16.06
C TYR A 6 13.38 4.91 -16.58
N ILE A 7 12.13 4.50 -16.43
CA ILE A 7 11.56 3.34 -17.11
C ILE A 7 10.96 3.86 -18.41
N VAL A 8 11.31 3.22 -19.53
CA VAL A 8 10.82 3.58 -20.87
C VAL A 8 9.99 2.44 -21.44
N ASP A 9 9.01 2.77 -22.27
CA ASP A 9 8.26 1.79 -23.06
C ASP A 9 9.03 1.36 -24.31
N GLU A 10 8.41 0.46 -25.09
CA GLU A 10 8.96 -0.10 -26.34
C GLU A 10 9.24 0.96 -27.41
N THR A 11 8.60 2.13 -27.32
CA THR A 11 8.81 3.27 -28.24
C THR A 11 9.91 4.22 -27.75
N GLY A 12 10.49 3.96 -26.57
CA GLY A 12 11.47 4.80 -25.91
C GLY A 12 10.87 5.97 -25.12
N LYS A 13 9.54 5.99 -24.93
CA LYS A 13 8.87 7.03 -24.15
C LYS A 13 8.95 6.71 -22.66
N LYS A 14 9.32 7.71 -21.85
CA LYS A 14 9.43 7.58 -20.39
C LYS A 14 8.06 7.39 -19.77
N THR A 15 7.85 6.28 -19.08
CA THR A 15 6.57 5.92 -18.45
C THR A 15 6.61 6.02 -16.94
N ALA A 16 7.77 5.80 -16.31
CA ALA A 16 7.94 5.95 -14.88
C ALA A 16 9.36 6.41 -14.52
N VAL A 17 9.53 6.83 -13.26
CA VAL A 17 10.81 7.27 -12.71
C VAL A 17 11.06 6.60 -11.37
N VAL A 18 12.29 6.14 -11.17
CA VAL A 18 12.79 5.63 -9.89
C VAL A 18 13.78 6.66 -9.35
N ILE A 19 13.56 7.10 -8.11
CA ILE A 19 14.39 8.10 -7.44
C ILE A 19 15.06 7.51 -6.21
N ASP A 20 16.32 7.88 -5.95
CA ASP A 20 17.03 7.58 -4.71
C ASP A 20 16.54 8.52 -3.61
N LEU A 21 15.86 7.97 -2.61
CA LEU A 21 15.31 8.74 -1.49
C LEU A 21 16.38 9.31 -0.56
N LYS A 22 17.63 8.83 -0.58
CA LYS A 22 18.72 9.45 0.18
C LYS A 22 19.10 10.81 -0.39
N GLU A 23 19.05 10.95 -1.72
CA GLU A 23 19.35 12.21 -2.41
C GLU A 23 18.09 13.07 -2.61
N TRP A 24 16.93 12.44 -2.85
CA TRP A 24 15.71 13.10 -3.32
C TRP A 24 14.50 12.94 -2.39
N GLY A 25 14.69 12.48 -1.15
CA GLY A 25 13.61 12.21 -0.20
C GLY A 25 12.74 13.44 0.11
N GLN A 26 13.34 14.64 0.15
CA GLN A 26 12.57 15.88 0.35
C GLN A 26 11.59 16.13 -0.82
N LEU A 27 12.06 15.99 -2.06
CA LEU A 27 11.23 16.15 -3.24
C LEU A 27 10.11 15.12 -3.28
N TRP A 28 10.41 13.87 -2.89
CA TRP A 28 9.38 12.84 -2.72
C TRP A 28 8.31 13.24 -1.71
N ASN A 29 8.71 13.78 -0.56
CA ASN A 29 7.77 14.24 0.47
C ASN A 29 6.89 15.39 -0.06
N GLU A 30 7.45 16.32 -0.82
CA GLU A 30 6.66 17.39 -1.45
C GLU A 30 5.61 16.83 -2.43
N PHE A 31 5.97 15.83 -3.25
CA PHE A 31 4.99 15.16 -4.10
C PHE A 31 3.90 14.46 -3.30
N TYR A 32 4.28 13.75 -2.23
CA TYR A 32 3.34 13.04 -1.38
C TYR A 32 2.35 13.99 -0.68
N GLN A 33 2.84 15.10 -0.12
CA GLN A 33 1.99 16.14 0.48
C GLN A 33 1.03 16.75 -0.55
N ASN A 34 1.51 17.08 -1.76
CA ASN A 34 0.65 17.60 -2.83
C ASN A 34 -0.44 16.61 -3.27
N LEU A 35 -0.15 15.31 -3.25
CA LEU A 35 -1.15 14.28 -3.54
C LEU A 35 -2.18 14.17 -2.42
N LEU A 36 -1.76 14.29 -1.16
CA LEU A 36 -2.65 14.31 0.00
C LEU A 36 -3.56 15.54 -0.01
N ASP A 37 -3.01 16.74 -0.27
CA ASP A 37 -3.80 17.99 -0.34
C ASP A 37 -4.85 17.96 -1.45
N ARG A 38 -4.56 17.23 -2.53
CA ARG A 38 -5.49 17.01 -3.65
C ARG A 38 -6.37 15.78 -3.45
N SER A 39 -6.09 14.97 -2.45
CA SER A 39 -7.01 13.91 -2.04
C SER A 39 -8.30 14.59 -1.62
N PRO A 40 -9.48 14.06 -2.00
CA PRO A 40 -10.73 14.60 -1.49
C PRO A 40 -10.67 14.58 0.04
N VAL A 41 -10.52 15.78 0.63
CA VAL A 41 -10.52 16.02 2.08
C VAL A 41 -11.76 15.42 2.72
N ASN A 42 -12.83 15.29 1.93
CA ASN A 42 -14.02 14.60 2.32
C ASN A 42 -14.01 13.15 1.83
N GLU A 43 -13.85 12.23 2.78
CA GLU A 43 -14.03 10.79 2.61
C GLU A 43 -15.49 10.39 2.35
N ASP A 44 -16.33 11.28 1.82
CA ASP A 44 -17.71 11.01 1.42
C ASP A 44 -17.86 9.77 0.55
N TRP A 45 -16.82 9.45 -0.23
CA TRP A 45 -16.76 8.25 -1.05
C TRP A 45 -16.83 6.95 -0.22
N ILE A 46 -16.33 6.96 1.02
CA ILE A 46 -16.43 5.85 1.98
C ILE A 46 -17.89 5.59 2.37
N ASN A 47 -18.71 6.64 2.38
CA ASN A 47 -20.14 6.54 2.68
C ASN A 47 -20.99 6.21 1.46
N ARG A 48 -20.40 6.05 0.27
CA ARG A 48 -21.14 5.64 -0.94
C ARG A 48 -21.40 4.14 -0.91
N SER A 49 -22.67 3.74 -1.06
CA SER A 49 -23.03 2.36 -1.39
C SER A 49 -22.52 2.04 -2.82
N PRO A 50 -22.00 0.83 -3.10
CA PRO A 50 -21.97 -0.37 -2.22
C PRO A 50 -20.69 -0.51 -1.40
N PHE A 51 -19.78 0.46 -1.43
CA PHE A 51 -18.49 0.36 -0.75
C PHE A 51 -18.66 0.31 0.78
N ARG A 52 -19.54 1.16 1.33
CA ARG A 52 -19.81 1.19 2.76
C ARG A 52 -20.26 -0.16 3.32
N GLU A 53 -21.17 -0.84 2.62
CA GLU A 53 -21.67 -2.16 3.03
C GLU A 53 -20.57 -3.22 3.05
N LYS A 54 -19.67 -3.22 2.05
CA LYS A 54 -18.51 -4.11 2.03
C LYS A 54 -17.53 -3.81 3.16
N LEU A 55 -17.33 -2.53 3.47
CA LEU A 55 -16.46 -2.11 4.56
C LEU A 55 -17.02 -2.58 5.92
N ASP A 56 -18.31 -2.38 6.17
CA ASP A 56 -18.96 -2.81 7.42
C ASP A 56 -18.90 -4.35 7.58
N GLN A 57 -19.07 -5.11 6.49
CA GLN A 57 -18.89 -6.57 6.50
C GLN A 57 -17.45 -6.97 6.85
N ALA A 58 -16.44 -6.33 6.23
CA ALA A 58 -15.04 -6.62 6.50
C ALA A 58 -14.63 -6.28 7.94
N LEU A 59 -15.10 -5.15 8.48
CA LEU A 59 -14.85 -4.77 9.87
C LEU A 59 -15.48 -5.76 10.86
N THR A 60 -16.73 -6.19 10.59
CA THR A 60 -17.41 -7.22 11.39
C THR A 60 -16.66 -8.54 11.34
N TRP A 61 -16.15 -8.93 10.17
CA TRP A 61 -15.36 -10.14 10.02
C TRP A 61 -14.06 -10.05 10.82
N ASN A 62 -13.31 -8.96 10.71
CA ASN A 62 -12.05 -8.75 11.43
C ASN A 62 -12.23 -8.72 12.96
N ALA A 63 -13.33 -8.15 13.46
CA ALA A 63 -13.63 -8.13 14.89
C ALA A 63 -13.86 -9.55 15.45
N ASN A 64 -14.49 -10.41 14.65
CA ASN A 64 -14.77 -11.80 15.01
C ASN A 64 -13.64 -12.78 14.65
N HIS A 65 -12.71 -12.35 13.78
CA HIS A 65 -11.55 -13.10 13.31
C HIS A 65 -10.32 -12.20 13.45
N PRO A 66 -9.91 -11.90 14.70
CA PRO A 66 -8.70 -11.12 14.91
C PRO A 66 -7.55 -11.80 14.15
N PRO A 67 -6.63 -11.03 13.56
CA PRO A 67 -5.45 -11.60 12.93
C PRO A 67 -4.78 -12.48 13.98
N GLN A 68 -4.76 -13.78 13.70
CA GLN A 68 -3.98 -14.69 14.51
C GLN A 68 -2.55 -14.23 14.31
N LEU A 69 -1.91 -13.73 15.36
CA LEU A 69 -0.47 -13.52 15.32
C LEU A 69 0.11 -14.89 14.99
N SER A 70 0.65 -15.03 13.78
CA SER A 70 1.35 -16.24 13.41
C SER A 70 2.55 -16.33 14.34
N ASP A 71 2.41 -17.16 15.37
CA ASP A 71 3.53 -17.57 16.16
C ASP A 71 4.41 -18.43 15.26
N LEU A 72 5.58 -17.87 14.92
CA LEU A 72 6.51 -18.43 13.94
C LEU A 72 6.94 -19.82 14.40
N GLU A 73 7.12 -20.00 15.71
CA GLU A 73 7.46 -21.27 16.37
C GLU A 73 6.33 -22.31 16.22
N SER A 74 5.07 -21.89 16.38
CA SER A 74 3.90 -22.74 16.15
C SER A 74 3.70 -23.14 14.68
N LEU A 75 4.12 -22.31 13.73
CA LEU A 75 4.08 -22.62 12.29
C LEU A 75 5.21 -23.57 11.88
N GLU A 76 6.41 -23.34 12.39
CA GLU A 76 7.58 -24.22 12.19
C GLU A 76 7.28 -25.62 12.72
N SER A 77 6.75 -25.74 13.94
CA SER A 77 6.36 -27.04 14.51
C SER A 77 5.27 -27.74 13.70
N LYS A 78 4.31 -27.02 13.11
CA LYS A 78 3.28 -27.63 12.24
C LYS A 78 3.83 -28.12 10.91
N LEU A 79 4.85 -27.45 10.37
CA LEU A 79 5.56 -27.88 9.17
C LEU A 79 6.37 -29.15 9.43
N GLU A 80 7.11 -29.19 10.54
CA GLU A 80 7.91 -30.37 10.92
C GLU A 80 7.06 -31.61 11.26
N ASN A 81 5.84 -31.41 11.77
CA ASN A 81 4.92 -32.50 12.11
C ASN A 81 4.01 -32.95 10.95
N ASN A 82 4.10 -32.33 9.77
CA ASN A 82 3.35 -32.73 8.56
C ASN A 82 4.26 -33.34 7.47
N GLU A 83 5.49 -33.74 7.81
CA GLU A 83 6.35 -34.61 6.99
C GLU A 83 6.26 -36.09 7.39
#